data_AF-A0A256ZZQ0-F1
#
_entry.id   AF-A0A256ZZQ0-F1
#
_cell.length_a   1.000
_cell.length_b   1.000
_cell.length_c   1.000
_cell.angle_alpha   90.00
_cell.angle_beta   90.00
_cell.angle_gamma   90.00
#
_symmetry.space_group_name_H-M   'P 1'
#
loop_
_entity.id
_entity.type
_entity.pdbx_description
1 polymer ?
#
loop_
_entity_poly.entity_id
_entity_poly.type
_entity_poly.pdbx_seq_one_letter_code
_entity_poly.pdbx_strand_id
1 'polypeptide(L)' 'MGNILKARDIRQLTPEERKEKLKELKEELMHERGVSAMGGSPPSPGKIRQLRTSIARLLTIMREEGEIK' A
#
# COMPACT_ATOMS: atom_id res chain seq x y z
N MET A 1 4.42 -13.20 -8.79
CA MET A 1 5.11 -12.24 -7.89
C MET A 1 4.32 -10.95 -7.89
N GLY A 2 3.64 -10.60 -6.79
CA GLY A 2 2.89 -9.35 -6.67
C GLY A 2 3.83 -8.14 -6.77
N ASN A 3 3.47 -7.15 -7.60
CA ASN A 3 4.32 -6.02 -7.93
C ASN A 3 4.28 -4.99 -6.77
N ILE A 4 5.43 -4.69 -6.16
CA ILE A 4 5.54 -3.65 -5.12
C ILE A 4 5.61 -2.29 -5.82
N LEU A 5 4.89 -1.28 -5.33
CA LEU A 5 4.97 0.09 -5.88
C LEU A 5 6.42 0.60 -5.85
N LYS A 6 6.93 1.02 -7.01
CA LYS A 6 8.27 1.62 -7.12
C LYS A 6 8.16 3.11 -6.85
N ALA A 7 9.18 3.67 -6.20
CA ALA A 7 9.21 5.09 -5.85
C ALA A 7 9.04 6.00 -7.07
N ARG A 8 9.63 5.63 -8.22
CA ARG A 8 9.50 6.39 -9.47
C ARG A 8 8.05 6.50 -9.95
N ASP A 9 7.26 5.43 -9.79
CA ASP A 9 5.89 5.37 -10.28
C ASP A 9 5.00 6.23 -9.35
N ILE A 10 5.26 6.19 -8.04
CA ILE A 10 4.56 7.02 -7.05
C ILE A 10 4.82 8.52 -7.28
N ARG A 11 6.05 8.92 -7.62
CA ARG A 11 6.38 10.33 -7.90
C ARG A 11 5.71 10.87 -9.16
N GLN A 12 5.28 10.01 -10.08
CA GLN A 12 4.54 10.42 -11.29
C GLN A 12 3.05 10.67 -11.01
N LEU A 13 2.52 10.17 -9.90
CA LEU A 13 1.14 10.39 -9.50
C LEU A 13 0.94 11.82 -8.98
N THR A 14 -0.26 12.36 -9.18
CA THR A 14 -0.70 13.61 -8.53
C THR A 14 -0.95 13.40 -7.03
N PRO A 15 -1.02 14.46 -6.22
CA PRO A 15 -1.37 14.35 -4.81
C PRO A 15 -2.72 13.66 -4.55
N GLU A 16 -3.73 13.92 -5.39
CA GLU A 16 -5.03 13.25 -5.32
C GLU A 16 -4.91 11.75 -5.61
N GLU A 17 -4.21 11.39 -6.69
CA GLU A 17 -3.98 9.99 -7.06
C GLU A 17 -3.21 9.23 -5.98
N ARG A 18 -2.21 9.87 -5.34
CA ARG A 18 -1.49 9.27 -4.19
C ARG A 18 -2.43 9.02 -3.01
N LYS A 19 -3.34 9.95 -2.71
CA LYS A 19 -4.34 9.79 -1.63
C LYS A 19 -5.32 8.66 -1.93
N GLU A 20 -5.83 8.58 -3.16
CA GLU A 20 -6.72 7.48 -3.59
C GLU A 20 -5.99 6.14 -3.52
N LYS A 21 -4.78 6.06 -4.05
CA LYS A 21 -3.95 4.85 -3.98
C LYS A 21 -3.67 4.41 -2.55
N LEU A 22 -3.44 5.37 -1.65
CA LEU A 22 -3.23 5.09 -0.23
C LEU A 22 -4.47 4.47 0.41
N LYS A 23 -5.66 4.97 0.06
CA LYS A 23 -6.94 4.43 0.53
C LYS A 23 -7.14 3.00 0.04
N GLU A 24 -6.97 2.76 -1.26
CA GLU A 24 -7.09 1.42 -1.87
C GLU A 24 -6.17 0.40 -1.17
N LEU A 25 -4.90 0.74 -0.99
CA LEU A 25 -3.93 -0.17 -0.36
C LEU A 25 -4.26 -0.46 1.11
N LYS A 26 -4.84 0.51 1.83
CA LYS A 26 -5.28 0.32 3.23
C LYS A 26 -6.51 -0.59 3.30
N GLU A 27 -7.47 -0.42 2.40
CA GLU A 27 -8.65 -1.28 2.29
C GLU A 27 -8.25 -2.72 1.96
N GLU A 28 -7.35 -2.91 0.99
CA GLU A 28 -6.82 -4.23 0.65
C GLU A 28 -6.08 -4.86 1.83
N LEU A 29 -5.25 -4.09 2.54
CA LEU A 29 -4.56 -4.58 3.74
C LEU A 29 -5.54 -4.99 4.85
N MET A 30 -6.62 -4.24 5.03
CA MET A 30 -7.67 -4.58 6.01
C MET A 30 -8.35 -5.89 5.64
N HIS A 31 -8.69 -6.07 4.36
CA HIS A 31 -9.31 -7.30 3.88
C HIS A 31 -8.40 -8.52 4.10
N GLU A 32 -7.13 -8.44 3.70
CA GLU A 32 -6.16 -9.53 3.87
C GLU A 32 -5.93 -9.89 5.34
N ARG A 33 -5.94 -8.90 6.24
CA ARG A 33 -5.88 -9.14 7.68
C ARG A 33 -7.12 -9.86 8.19
N GLY A 34 -8.31 -9.51 7.69
CA GLY A 34 -9.56 -10.19 8.02
C GLY A 34 -9.52 -11.66 7.63
N VAL A 35 -9.11 -11.96 6.40
CA VAL A 35 -8.94 -13.35 5.90
C VAL A 35 -7.95 -14.13 6.77
N SER A 36 -6.79 -13.53 7.06
CA SER A 36 -5.77 -14.16 7.90
C SER A 36 -6.24 -14.40 9.34
N ALA A 37 -7.08 -13.52 9.90
CA ALA A 37 -7.58 -13.65 11.27
C ALA A 37 -8.62 -14.77 11.42
N MET A 38 -9.38 -15.07 10.37
CA MET A 38 -10.36 -16.16 10.36
C MET A 38 -9.72 -17.56 10.24
N GLY A 39 -8.39 -17.66 10.31
CA GLY A 39 -7.67 -18.93 10.15
C GLY A 39 -7.57 -19.39 8.68
N GLY A 40 -8.00 -18.56 7.73
CA GLY A 40 -7.76 -18.79 6.31
C GLY A 40 -6.27 -18.72 6.02
N SER A 41 -5.75 -19.71 5.28
CA SER A 41 -4.40 -19.58 4.71
C SER A 41 -4.38 -18.34 3.80
N PRO A 42 -3.43 -17.41 3.98
CA PRO A 42 -3.34 -16.23 3.12
C PRO A 42 -3.25 -16.68 1.65
N PRO A 43 -4.05 -16.11 0.74
CA PRO A 43 -4.07 -16.52 -0.66
C PRO A 43 -2.71 -16.34 -1.35
N SER A 44 -1.85 -15.46 -0.81
CA SER A 44 -0.46 -15.37 -1.23
C SER A 44 0.46 -15.08 -0.03
N PRO A 45 1.45 -15.95 0.25
CA PRO A 45 2.44 -15.70 1.29
C PRO A 45 3.21 -14.42 0.94
N GLY A 46 3.16 -13.44 1.85
CA GLY A 46 3.85 -12.17 1.69
C GLY A 46 3.00 -11.02 1.13
N LYS A 47 1.73 -11.23 0.73
CA LYS A 47 0.85 -10.15 0.25
C LYS A 47 0.70 -9.01 1.28
N ILE A 48 0.44 -9.36 2.55
CA ILE A 48 0.40 -8.39 3.66
C ILE A 48 1.70 -7.59 3.77
N ARG A 49 2.86 -8.25 3.62
CA ARG A 49 4.17 -7.58 3.65
C ARG A 49 4.36 -6.63 2.47
N GLN A 50 3.92 -7.02 1.29
CA GLN A 50 3.96 -6.20 0.08
C GLN A 50 3.09 -4.95 0.22
N LEU A 51 1.84 -5.12 0.66
CA LEU A 51 0.90 -4.01 0.92
C LEU A 51 1.49 -3.01 1.92
N ARG A 52 2.01 -3.50 3.05
CA ARG A 52 2.68 -2.65 4.05
C ARG A 52 3.87 -1.88 3.45
N THR A 53 4.66 -2.52 2.59
CA THR A 53 5.83 -1.89 1.95
C THR A 53 5.39 -0.82 0.95
N SER A 54 4.37 -1.08 0.14
CA SER A 54 3.80 -0.12 -0.81
C SER A 54 3.21 1.09 -0.08
N ILE A 55 2.45 0.88 1.00
CA ILE A 55 1.92 1.96 1.85
C ILE A 55 3.04 2.80 2.45
N ALA A 56 4.08 2.17 3.00
CA ALA A 56 5.21 2.88 3.58
C ALA A 56 5.92 3.78 2.55
N ARG A 57 6.19 3.26 1.34
CA ARG A 57 6.81 4.03 0.26
C ARG A 57 5.95 5.22 -0.18
N LEU A 58 4.64 5.00 -0.29
CA LEU A 58 3.69 6.05 -0.65
C LEU A 58 3.71 7.16 0.39
N LEU A 59 3.57 6.82 1.68
CA LEU A 59 3.63 7.79 2.78
C LEU A 59 4.98 8.53 2.83
N THR A 60 6.09 7.84 2.58
CA THR A 60 7.41 8.49 2.51
C THR A 60 7.44 9.57 1.45
N ILE A 61 6.96 9.27 0.23
CA ILE A 61 6.96 10.26 -0.86
C ILE A 61 5.95 11.37 -0.59
N MET A 62 4.76 11.07 -0.08
CA MET A 62 3.80 12.10 0.32
C MET A 62 4.40 13.06 1.37
N ARG A 63 5.25 12.56 2.28
CA ARG A 63 5.99 13.40 3.24
C ARG A 63 7.10 14.21 2.57
N GLU A 64 7.88 13.60 1.67
CA GLU A 64 8.92 14.29 0.88
C GLU A 64 8.33 15.45 0.06
N GLU A 65 7.12 15.27 -0.48
CA GLU A 65 6.38 16.23 -1.32
C GLU A 65 5.56 17.24 -0.49
N GLY A 66 5.59 17.14 0.85
CA GLY A 66 4.91 18.08 1.75
C GLY A 66 3.39 17.92 1.85
N GLU A 67 2.84 16.79 1.38
CA GLU A 67 1.40 16.50 1.42
C GLU A 67 0.92 16.08 2.81
N ILE A 68 1.81 15.52 3.63
CA ILE A 68 1.54 15.06 4.99
C ILE A 68 2.65 15.51 5.95
N LYS A 69 2.28 15.75 7.21
CA LYS A 69 3.22 16.14 8.29
C LYS A 69 3.91 14.92 8.94
#